data_AF-A0A318TH97-F1
#
_entry.id   AF-A0A318TH97-F1
#
_cell.length_a   1.000
_cell.length_b   1.000
_cell.length_c   1.000
_cell.angle_alpha   90.00
_cell.angle_beta   90.00
_cell.angle_gamma   90.00
#
_symmetry.space_group_name_H-M   'P 1'
#
loop_
_entity.id
_entity.type
_entity.pdbx_description
1 polymer ?
#
loop_
_entity_poly.entity_id
_entity_poly.type
_entity_poly.pdbx_seq_one_letter_code
_entity_poly.pdbx_strand_id
1 'polypeptide(L)'
;MPGMSLKITLAEMRAAGARAVLVYCRACGHGTRLEAERWPDDVRLSDLEPRFTCKACGARGADVRPDYNSAQRGEGALYRT
;
A
#
# COMPACT_ATOMS: atom_id res chain seq x y z
N MET A 1 -13.22 -2.97 14.56
CA MET A 1 -11.74 -3.05 14.56
C MET A 1 -11.24 -1.78 13.87
N PRO A 2 -10.56 -0.86 14.55
CA PRO A 2 -10.07 0.37 13.91
C PRO A 2 -8.94 0.00 12.93
N GLY A 3 -9.14 0.31 11.65
CA GLY A 3 -8.13 0.13 10.61
C GLY A 3 -6.89 0.95 10.96
N MET A 4 -5.76 0.28 11.10
CA MET A 4 -4.46 0.90 11.34
C MET A 4 -4.00 1.56 10.04
N SER A 5 -4.58 2.71 9.76
CA SER A 5 -4.17 3.61 8.70
C SER A 5 -2.71 3.98 8.92
N LEU A 6 -1.84 3.53 8.01
CA LEU A 6 -0.41 3.82 8.05
C LEU A 6 -0.23 5.31 7.74
N LYS A 7 0.12 6.09 8.77
CA LYS A 7 0.36 7.54 8.67
C LYS A 7 1.68 7.91 7.98
N ILE A 8 2.26 7.00 7.20
CA ILE A 8 3.49 7.27 6.47
C ILE A 8 3.16 7.92 5.11
N THR A 9 4.04 8.81 4.70
CA THR A 9 4.04 9.40 3.36
C THR A 9 4.57 8.41 2.33
N LEU A 10 4.27 8.64 1.05
CA LEU A 10 4.90 7.90 -0.04
C LEU A 10 6.41 8.14 -0.11
N ALA A 11 6.88 9.31 0.33
CA ALA A 11 8.30 9.59 0.52
C ALA A 11 8.96 8.58 1.46
N GLU A 12 8.38 8.40 2.65
CA GLU A 12 8.87 7.46 3.66
C GLU A 12 8.77 6.01 3.19
N MET A 13 7.67 5.66 2.51
CA MET A 13 7.51 4.33 1.90
C MET A 13 8.63 4.05 0.89
N ARG A 14 8.93 5.02 0.03
CA ARG A 14 9.96 4.91 -1.01
C ARG A 14 11.36 4.91 -0.43
N ALA A 15 11.61 5.72 0.61
CA ALA A 15 12.85 5.72 1.39
C ALA A 15 13.09 4.36 2.07
N ALA A 16 12.01 3.67 2.49
CA ALA A 16 12.04 2.30 3.00
C ALA A 16 12.13 1.23 1.89
N GLY A 17 12.26 1.62 0.61
CA GLY A 17 12.43 0.73 -0.53
C GLY A 17 11.13 0.21 -1.15
N ALA A 18 9.96 0.55 -0.62
CA ALA A 18 8.68 0.19 -1.22
C ALA A 18 8.29 1.22 -2.30
N ARG A 19 8.17 0.76 -3.55
CA ARG A 19 7.78 1.62 -4.71
C ARG A 19 6.34 1.36 -5.17
N ALA A 20 5.69 0.34 -4.61
CA ALA A 20 4.32 -0.02 -4.91
C ALA A 20 3.50 -0.09 -3.61
N VAL A 21 2.18 0.01 -3.77
CA VAL A 21 1.19 -0.20 -2.71
C VAL A 21 0.27 -1.35 -3.10
N LEU A 22 -0.10 -2.15 -2.12
CA LEU A 22 -1.13 -3.16 -2.20
C LEU A 22 -2.44 -2.54 -1.71
N VAL A 23 -3.47 -2.59 -2.54
CA VAL A 23 -4.78 -2.02 -2.26
C VAL A 23 -5.79 -3.15 -2.13
N TYR A 24 -6.31 -3.35 -0.93
CA TYR A 24 -7.27 -4.41 -0.62
C TYR A 24 -8.66 -3.85 -0.34
N CYS A 25 -9.68 -4.40 -0.99
CA CYS A 25 -11.06 -4.06 -0.69
C CYS A 25 -11.46 -4.68 0.65
N ARG A 26 -11.88 -3.83 1.61
CA ARG A 26 -12.42 -4.27 2.91
C ARG A 26 -13.70 -5.09 2.83
N ALA A 27 -14.46 -4.99 1.73
CA ALA A 27 -15.77 -5.61 1.60
C ALA A 27 -15.71 -7.02 0.98
N CYS A 28 -14.81 -7.25 0.03
CA CYS A 28 -14.72 -8.52 -0.70
C CYS A 28 -13.33 -9.17 -0.65
N GLY A 29 -12.35 -8.54 0.01
CA GLY A 29 -10.98 -9.05 0.12
C GLY A 29 -10.15 -8.96 -1.17
N HIS A 30 -10.70 -8.44 -2.27
CA HIS A 30 -9.95 -8.31 -3.52
C HIS A 30 -8.80 -7.30 -3.38
N GLY A 31 -7.59 -7.77 -3.62
CA GLY A 31 -6.37 -6.99 -3.64
C GLY A 31 -5.89 -6.70 -5.05
N THR A 32 -5.30 -5.52 -5.26
CA THR A 32 -4.50 -5.25 -6.45
C THR A 32 -3.22 -4.51 -6.06
N ARG A 33 -2.15 -4.75 -6.82
CA ARG A 33 -0.88 -4.05 -6.65
C ARG A 33 -0.85 -2.85 -7.58
N LEU A 34 -0.48 -1.71 -7.03
CA LEU A 34 -0.49 -0.42 -7.69
C LEU A 34 0.87 0.26 -7.51
N GLU A 35 1.49 0.66 -8.61
CA GLU A 35 2.72 1.45 -8.55
C GLU A 35 2.45 2.82 -7.95
N ALA A 36 3.30 3.23 -7.02
CA ALA A 36 3.12 4.48 -6.29
C ALA A 36 3.91 5.66 -6.88
N GLU A 37 4.57 5.45 -8.01
CA GLU A 37 5.33 6.48 -8.74
C GLU A 37 4.44 7.58 -9.32
N ARG A 38 3.16 7.28 -9.57
CA ARG A 38 2.19 8.27 -10.07
C ARG A 38 1.74 9.29 -9.02
N TRP A 39 2.05 9.08 -7.75
CA TRP A 39 1.65 9.97 -6.66
C TRP A 39 2.86 10.71 -6.11
N PRO A 40 2.71 12.00 -5.76
CA PRO A 40 3.79 12.77 -5.16
C PRO A 40 4.15 12.22 -3.79
N ASP A 41 5.42 12.41 -3.42
CA ASP A 41 6.02 11.97 -2.16
C ASP A 41 5.27 12.47 -0.91
N ASP A 42 4.66 13.65 -0.98
CA ASP A 42 3.89 14.26 0.11
C ASP A 42 2.55 13.56 0.40
N VAL A 43 2.08 12.70 -0.52
CA VAL A 43 0.81 11.97 -0.35
C VAL A 43 0.97 10.91 0.72
N ARG A 44 0.04 10.90 1.69
CA ARG A 44 -0.06 9.86 2.71
C ARG A 44 -0.83 8.67 2.19
N LEU A 45 -0.46 7.46 2.63
CA LEU A 45 -1.24 6.26 2.29
C LEU A 45 -2.70 6.39 2.77
N SER A 46 -2.92 6.98 3.95
CA SER A 46 -4.27 7.19 4.51
C SER A 46 -5.17 8.10 3.67
N ASP A 47 -4.59 9.04 2.93
CA ASP A 47 -5.34 9.88 1.99
C ASP A 47 -5.80 9.11 0.76
N LEU A 48 -5.13 8.00 0.42
CA LEU A 48 -5.46 7.15 -0.72
C LEU A 48 -6.55 6.12 -0.35
N GLU A 49 -6.57 5.62 0.89
CA GLU A 49 -7.53 4.61 1.38
C GLU A 49 -9.00 4.90 1.03
N PRO A 50 -9.58 6.09 1.30
CA PRO A 50 -10.98 6.39 0.97
C PRO A 50 -11.20 6.70 -0.52
N ARG A 51 -10.13 6.97 -1.28
CA ARG A 51 -10.23 7.32 -2.71
C ARG A 51 -10.38 6.09 -3.59
N PHE A 52 -10.01 4.91 -3.10
CA PHE A 52 -10.17 3.68 -3.85
C PHE A 52 -11.60 3.14 -3.78
N THR A 53 -12.13 2.82 -4.95
CA THR A 53 -13.42 2.13 -5.11
C THR A 53 -13.14 0.78 -5.76
N CYS A 54 -13.65 -0.30 -5.17
CA CYS A 54 -13.49 -1.63 -5.72
C CYS A 54 -14.31 -1.76 -7.01
N LYS A 55 -13.65 -2.08 -8.14
CA LYS A 55 -14.36 -2.33 -9.41
C LYS A 55 -15.22 -3.60 -9.37
N ALA A 56 -14.90 -4.56 -8.51
CA ALA A 56 -15.63 -5.83 -8.44
C ALA A 56 -16.96 -5.71 -7.68
N CYS A 57 -16.97 -5.00 -6.54
CA CYS A 57 -18.17 -4.89 -5.69
C CYS A 57 -18.73 -3.47 -5.54
N GLY A 58 -18.05 -2.44 -6.06
CA GLY A 58 -18.47 -1.04 -5.94
C GLY A 58 -18.25 -0.42 -4.56
N ALA A 59 -17.73 -1.17 -3.59
CA ALA A 59 -17.48 -0.66 -2.24
C ALA A 59 -16.39 0.43 -2.25
N ARG A 60 -16.63 1.50 -1.47
CA ARG A 60 -15.68 2.58 -1.23
C ARG A 60 -14.83 2.29 0.00
N GLY A 61 -13.56 2.65 -0.09
CA GLY A 61 -12.59 2.42 0.96
C GLY A 61 -11.83 1.12 0.73
N ALA A 62 -10.51 1.25 0.61
CA ALA A 62 -9.59 0.14 0.55
C ALA A 62 -8.52 0.28 1.64
N ASP A 63 -8.03 -0.85 2.10
CA ASP A 63 -6.85 -0.94 2.96
C ASP A 63 -5.62 -0.82 2.06
N VAL A 64 -4.87 0.26 2.21
CA VAL A 64 -3.68 0.56 1.39
C VAL A 64 -2.45 0.27 2.22
N ARG A 65 -1.66 -0.70 1.75
CA ARG A 65 -0.44 -1.14 2.44
C ARG A 65 0.77 -0.97 1.53
N PRO A 66 1.92 -0.58 2.06
CA PRO A 66 3.16 -0.52 1.29
C PRO A 66 3.63 -1.93 0.90
N ASP A 67 4.04 -2.10 -0.36
CA ASP A 67 4.65 -3.33 -0.88
C ASP A 67 6.16 -3.30 -0.64
N TYR A 68 6.58 -3.80 0.53
CA TYR A 68 8.01 -3.98 0.84
C TYR A 68 8.65 -5.16 0.09
N ASN A 69 7.84 -6.03 -0.54
CA ASN A 69 8.36 -7.20 -1.25
C ASN A 69 9.22 -6.80 -2.47
N SER A 70 8.97 -5.63 -3.06
CA SER A 70 9.81 -5.07 -4.11
C SER A 70 11.17 -4.59 -3.62
N ALA A 71 11.27 -4.13 -2.36
CA ALA A 71 12.52 -3.73 -1.73
C ALA A 71 13.45 -4.94 -1.50
N GLN A 72 12.86 -6.11 -1.23
CA GLN A 72 13.60 -7.34 -0.93
C GLN A 72 14.32 -7.97 -2.14
N ARG A 73 14.13 -7.44 -3.36
CA ARG A 73 14.91 -7.89 -4.53
C ARG A 73 16.31 -7.27 -4.62
N GLY A 74 16.70 -6.43 -3.67
CA GLY A 74 17.98 -5.70 -3.68
C GLY A 74 19.00 -6.07 -2.60
N GLU A 75 18.66 -6.75 -1.50
CA GLU A 75 19.63 -7.06 -0.44
C GLU A 75 19.24 -8.34 0.31
N GLY A 76 20.18 -9.28 0.39
CA GLY A 76 19.97 -10.61 0.95
C GLY A 76 19.81 -10.64 2.47
N ALA A 77 19.15 -11.71 2.89
CA ALA A 77 19.20 -12.37 4.20
C ALA A 77 18.52 -11.68 5.40
N LEU A 78 17.30 -12.12 5.76
CA LEU A 78 16.87 -12.34 7.15
C LEU A 78 15.70 -13.36 7.24
N TYR A 79 15.95 -14.62 6.86
CA TYR A 79 15.42 -15.72 7.67
C TYR A 79 16.58 -16.69 7.95
N ARG A 80 16.95 -16.80 9.22
CA ARG A 80 17.82 -17.85 9.74
C ARG A 80 16.94 -18.69 10.67
N THR A 81 16.95 -20.01 10.46
CA THR A 81 16.28 -21.03 11.29
C THR A 81 16.83 -21.03 12.70
#